data_AF-A0A9D6ZTW1-F1
#
_entry.id   AF-A0A9D6ZTW1-F1
#
_cell.length_a   1.000
_cell.length_b   1.000
_cell.length_c   1.000
_cell.angle_alpha   90.00
_cell.angle_beta   90.00
_cell.angle_gamma   90.00
#
_symmetry.space_group_name_H-M   'P 1'
#
loop_
_entity.id
_entity.type
_entity.pdbx_description
1 polymer ?
#
loop_
_entity_poly.entity_id
_entity_poly.type
_entity_poly.pdbx_seq_one_letter_code
_entity_poly.pdbx_strand_id
1 'polypeptide(L)'
;MSDAAPRHVEALRGRVTRGVFGKGTKSEREAVFITTAEGRFVLRRKGGPAMGDEALEAYVGKDVACDGFVLDSTLLAERIAIVGGT
;
A
#
# COMPACT_ATOMS: atom_id res chain seq x y z
N MET A 1 12.11 5.90 17.95
CA MET A 1 12.37 4.78 17.04
C MET A 1 11.22 3.82 17.23
N SER A 2 10.34 3.67 16.24
CA SER A 2 9.26 2.70 16.34
C SER A 2 9.85 1.31 16.16
N ASP A 3 9.87 0.55 17.24
CA ASP A 3 10.29 -0.86 17.31
C ASP A 3 9.12 -1.77 16.90
N ALA A 4 8.35 -1.35 15.90
CA ALA A 4 7.19 -2.09 15.44
C ALA A 4 7.68 -3.27 14.61
N ALA A 5 7.67 -4.46 15.23
CA ALA A 5 7.97 -5.70 14.53
C ALA A 5 7.07 -5.82 13.26
N PRO A 6 7.62 -6.27 12.12
CA PRO A 6 6.82 -6.46 10.92
C PRO A 6 5.64 -7.38 11.18
N ARG A 7 4.43 -6.91 10.88
CA ARG A 7 3.22 -7.73 11.00
C ARG A 7 2.92 -8.41 9.67
N HIS A 8 3.01 -9.74 9.63
CA HIS A 8 2.60 -10.50 8.45
C HIS A 8 1.09 -10.41 8.26
N VAL A 9 0.65 -10.27 7.01
CA VAL A 9 -0.76 -10.23 6.63
C VAL A 9 -1.00 -11.14 5.42
N GLU A 10 -2.11 -11.86 5.46
CA GLU A 10 -2.59 -12.70 4.36
C GLU A 10 -3.97 -12.21 3.94
N ALA A 11 -4.14 -12.01 2.64
CA ALA A 11 -5.36 -11.54 1.99
C ALA A 11 -5.94 -10.26 2.61
N LEU A 12 -5.10 -9.31 3.04
CA LEU A 12 -5.55 -8.02 3.55
C LEU A 12 -6.25 -7.24 2.43
N ARG A 13 -7.56 -7.00 2.62
CA ARG A 13 -8.41 -6.39 1.60
C ARG A 13 -8.55 -4.89 1.79
N GLY A 14 -8.57 -4.18 0.67
CA GLY A 14 -8.84 -2.76 0.68
C GLY A 14 -8.93 -2.15 -0.70
N ARG A 15 -9.35 -0.89 -0.73
CA ARG A 15 -9.40 -0.09 -1.95
C ARG A 15 -8.09 0.64 -2.17
N VAL A 16 -7.54 0.52 -3.37
CA VAL A 16 -6.33 1.25 -3.74
C VAL A 16 -6.68 2.66 -4.20
N THR A 17 -5.98 3.66 -3.65
CA THR A 17 -6.19 5.08 -3.97
C THR A 17 -4.86 5.79 -4.14
N ARG A 18 -4.83 6.83 -4.98
CA ARG A 18 -3.70 7.76 -5.06
C ARG A 18 -3.90 8.89 -4.07
N GLY A 19 -2.82 9.38 -3.47
CA GLY A 19 -2.91 10.55 -2.60
C GLY A 19 -1.55 11.15 -2.27
N VAL A 20 -1.60 12.30 -1.59
CA VAL A 20 -0.42 12.99 -1.09
C VAL A 20 0.04 12.37 0.22
N PHE A 21 1.30 11.95 0.28
CA PHE A 21 1.99 11.55 1.49
C PHE A 21 2.81 12.72 2.04
N GLY A 22 2.72 12.97 3.36
CA GLY A 22 3.55 14.00 4.02
C GLY A 22 3.20 15.44 3.65
N LYS A 23 1.90 15.74 3.47
CA LYS A 23 1.40 17.07 3.11
C LYS A 23 2.00 18.18 3.99
N GLY A 24 2.55 19.23 3.37
CA GLY A 24 3.16 20.37 4.06
C GLY A 24 4.59 20.15 4.56
N THR A 25 5.26 19.07 4.12
CA THR A 25 6.67 18.79 4.46
C THR A 25 7.54 18.79 3.20
N LYS A 26 8.87 18.89 3.38
CA LYS A 26 9.84 18.76 2.27
C LYS A 26 9.79 17.40 1.55
N SER A 27 9.05 16.43 2.10
CA SER A 27 8.88 15.09 1.54
C SER A 27 7.48 14.86 1.00
N GLU A 28 6.74 15.94 0.72
CA GLU A 28 5.45 15.86 0.04
C GLU A 28 5.64 15.16 -1.32
N ARG A 29 4.99 14.01 -1.46
CA ARG A 29 5.05 13.20 -2.68
C ARG A 29 3.75 12.47 -2.89
N GLU A 30 3.45 12.18 -4.14
CA GLU A 30 2.38 11.26 -4.45
C GLU A 30 2.78 9.82 -4.10
N ALA A 31 1.83 9.11 -3.51
CA ALA A 31 1.97 7.70 -3.20
C ALA A 31 0.65 6.98 -3.47
N VAL A 32 0.78 5.68 -3.74
CA VAL A 32 -0.36 4.77 -3.80
C VAL A 32 -0.61 4.24 -2.39
N PHE A 33 -1.87 4.24 -1.98
CA PHE A 33 -2.34 3.78 -0.68
C PHE A 33 -3.34 2.65 -0.85
N ILE A 34 -3.43 1.80 0.16
CA ILE A 34 -4.55 0.88 0.35
C ILE A 34 -5.34 1.32 1.59
N THR A 35 -6.65 1.48 1.43
CA THR A 35 -7.58 1.74 2.55
C THR A 35 -8.30 0.45 2.88
N THR A 36 -8.04 -0.08 4.06
CA THR A 36 -8.57 -1.34 4.59
C THR A 36 -9.49 -1.04 5.79
N ALA A 37 -10.16 -2.07 6.32
CA ALA A 37 -10.91 -1.94 7.57
C ALA A 37 -10.03 -1.60 8.79
N GLU A 38 -8.74 -1.96 8.75
CA GLU A 38 -7.77 -1.71 9.83
C GLU A 38 -7.15 -0.31 9.74
N GLY A 39 -7.27 0.36 8.60
CA GLY A 39 -6.68 1.67 8.36
C GLY A 39 -6.11 1.83 6.96
N ARG A 40 -5.38 2.94 6.77
CA ARG A 40 -4.78 3.32 5.50
C ARG A 40 -3.27 3.14 5.55
N PHE A 41 -2.73 2.43 4.58
CA PHE A 41 -1.30 2.15 4.46
C PHE A 41 -0.76 2.62 3.11
N VAL A 42 0.48 3.10 3.09
CA VAL A 42 1.23 3.29 1.83
C VAL A 42 1.49 1.91 1.23
N LEU A 43 1.02 1.68 0.01
CA LEU A 43 1.20 0.41 -0.67
C LEU A 43 2.54 0.40 -1.42
N ARG A 44 3.35 -0.64 -1.19
CA ARG A 44 4.64 -0.87 -1.86
C ARG A 44 4.73 -2.32 -2.30
N ARG A 45 5.43 -2.61 -3.40
CA ARG A 45 5.76 -3.99 -3.77
C ARG A 45 7.14 -4.37 -3.25
N LYS A 46 7.30 -5.58 -2.70
CA LYS A 46 8.60 -6.08 -2.18
C LYS A 46 9.73 -6.08 -3.22
N GLY A 47 9.40 -6.21 -4.50
CA GLY A 47 10.36 -6.11 -5.62
C GLY A 47 10.21 -4.87 -6.49
N GLY A 48 9.40 -3.89 -6.07
CA GLY A 48 9.17 -2.66 -6.84
C GLY A 48 10.20 -1.56 -6.56
N PRO A 49 10.28 -0.52 -7.39
CA PRO A 49 11.11 0.64 -7.10
C PRO A 49 10.64 1.35 -5.82
N ALA A 50 11.59 1.92 -5.08
CA ALA A 50 11.32 2.63 -3.83
C ALA A 50 10.44 3.89 -4.01
N MET A 51 10.32 4.42 -5.23
CA MET A 51 9.47 5.57 -5.57
C MET A 51 8.96 5.43 -7.01
N GLY A 52 7.74 5.91 -7.27
CA GLY A 52 7.17 5.93 -8.63
C GLY A 52 6.94 4.55 -9.24
N ASP A 53 6.45 3.58 -8.46
CA ASP A 53 6.14 2.24 -8.99
C ASP A 53 4.88 2.30 -9.86
N GLU A 54 5.05 2.55 -11.16
CA GLU A 54 3.96 2.65 -12.14
C GLU A 54 3.11 1.38 -12.21
N ALA A 55 3.66 0.21 -11.83
CA ALA A 55 2.88 -1.02 -11.79
C ALA A 55 1.76 -0.96 -10.73
N LEU A 56 1.89 -0.12 -9.71
CA LEU A 56 0.83 0.09 -8.72
C LEU A 56 -0.35 0.88 -9.27
N GLU A 57 -0.15 1.67 -10.33
CA GLU A 57 -1.21 2.45 -10.98
C GLU A 57 -2.29 1.55 -11.57
N ALA A 58 -1.93 0.33 -12.01
CA ALA A 58 -2.89 -0.65 -12.52
C ALA A 58 -3.92 -1.12 -11.48
N TYR A 59 -3.66 -0.88 -10.20
CA TYR A 59 -4.58 -1.22 -9.10
C TYR A 59 -5.37 -0.01 -8.59
N VAL A 60 -4.98 1.23 -8.91
CA VAL A 60 -5.66 2.43 -8.42
C VAL A 60 -7.14 2.41 -8.80
N GLY A 61 -8.01 2.68 -7.83
CA GLY A 61 -9.46 2.62 -7.97
C GLY A 61 -10.06 1.22 -7.82
N LYS A 62 -9.24 0.17 -7.73
CA LYS A 62 -9.70 -1.22 -7.61
C LYS A 62 -9.66 -1.69 -6.16
N ASP A 63 -10.52 -2.66 -5.87
CA ASP A 63 -10.48 -3.41 -4.63
C ASP A 63 -9.52 -4.60 -4.81
N VAL A 64 -8.54 -4.70 -3.91
CA VAL A 64 -7.47 -5.70 -3.98
C VAL A 64 -7.36 -6.50 -2.68
N ALA A 65 -6.75 -7.68 -2.75
CA ALA A 65 -6.22 -8.42 -1.62
C ALA A 65 -4.70 -8.48 -1.73
N CYS A 66 -4.03 -8.22 -0.60
CA CYS A 66 -2.58 -8.18 -0.52
C CYS A 66 -2.05 -9.18 0.51
N ASP A 67 -0.96 -9.87 0.16
CA ASP A 67 -0.14 -10.65 1.10
C ASP A 67 1.19 -9.94 1.31
N GLY A 68 1.74 -10.01 2.52
CA GLY A 68 3.06 -9.45 2.82
C GLY A 68 3.17 -8.93 4.24
N PHE A 69 3.76 -7.75 4.42
CA PHE A 69 4.10 -7.21 5.74
C PHE A 69 3.66 -5.77 5.92
N VAL A 70 3.01 -5.47 7.04
CA VAL A 70 2.79 -4.10 7.51
C VAL A 70 3.96 -3.69 8.39
N LEU A 71 4.62 -2.58 8.02
CA LEU A 71 5.64 -1.91 8.80
C LEU A 71 5.21 -0.45 9.00
N ASP A 72 4.95 -0.06 10.25
CA ASP A 72 4.36 1.23 10.62
C ASP A 72 3.11 1.56 9.77
N SER A 73 3.24 2.50 8.84
CA SER A 73 2.18 2.97 7.94
C SER A 73 2.34 2.47 6.50
N THR A 74 3.22 1.50 6.27
CA THR A 74 3.51 0.94 4.94
C THR A 74 3.12 -0.53 4.88
N LEU A 75 2.39 -0.91 3.85
CA LEU A 75 2.18 -2.31 3.46
C LEU A 75 3.16 -2.67 2.35
N LEU A 76 4.14 -3.50 2.68
CA LEU A 76 5.05 -4.13 1.73
C LEU A 76 4.40 -5.41 1.20
N ALA A 77 3.73 -5.30 0.06
CA ALA A 77 3.03 -6.39 -0.61
C ALA A 77 4.01 -7.28 -1.39
N GLU A 78 3.94 -8.58 -1.12
CA GLU A 78 4.59 -9.63 -1.90
C GLU A 78 3.70 -10.08 -3.06
N ARG A 79 2.39 -10.08 -2.83
CA ARG A 79 1.37 -10.40 -3.83
C ARG A 79 0.22 -9.42 -3.74
N ILE A 80 -0.31 -9.02 -4.90
CA ILE A 80 -1.49 -8.16 -5.03
C ILE A 80 -2.43 -8.80 -6.05
N ALA A 81 -3.67 -9.06 -5.64
CA ALA A 81 -4.71 -9.61 -6.51
C ALA A 81 -5.94 -8.69 -6.52
N ILE A 82 -6.50 -8.40 -7.69
CA ILE A 82 -7.77 -7.67 -7.80
C ILE A 82 -8.89 -8.62 -7.38
N VAL A 83 -9.76 -8.18 -6.47
CA VAL A 83 -10.87 -8.99 -5.94
C VAL A 83 -12.26 -8.43 -6.29
N GLY A 84 -12.32 -7.24 -6.91
CA GLY A 84 -13.54 -6.61 -7.40
C GLY A 84 -13.54 -6.48 -8.91
N GLY A 85 -13.99 -7.52 -9.60
CA GLY A 85 -14.13 -7.55 -11.05
C GLY A 85 -15.18 -8.59 -11.45
N THR A 86 -16.44 -8.20 -11.40
CA THR A 86 -17.54 -8.78 -12.21
C THR A 86 -18.51 -7.66 -12.51
#